data_AF-A0A8J2P3D5-F1
#
_entry.id   AF-A0A8J2P3D5-F1
#
_cell.length_a   1.000
_cell.length_b   1.000
_cell.length_c   1.000
_cell.angle_alpha   90.00
_cell.angle_beta   90.00
_cell.angle_gamma   90.00
#
_symmetry.space_group_name_H-M   'P 1'
#
loop_
_entity.id
_entity.type
_entity.pdbx_description
1 polymer ?
#
loop_
_entity_poly.entity_id
_entity_poly.type
_entity_poly.pdbx_seq_one_letter_code
_entity_poly.pdbx_strand_id
1 'polypeptide(L)'
;MYANGVDTALLRNALIPISTTFSIEFVIFLFAALPQLFTSYFIHENFVDRLTSNRNGNDTFDFIIVGGGSAGSVLANRLSKNFTVLVLEAGGAPHPLHSIPLMSQFVQRMPHADWGYYTVPQRNSCLSMVSQV
;
A
#
# COMPACT_ATOMS: atom_id res chain seq x y z
N MET A 1 3.16 51.63 49.60
CA MET A 1 1.99 52.14 48.85
C MET A 1 1.72 51.18 47.71
N TYR A 2 0.46 50.74 47.68
CA TYR A 2 -0.22 49.88 46.70
C TYR A 2 0.28 49.92 45.24
N ALA A 3 0.42 48.73 44.64
CA ALA A 3 0.10 48.52 43.23
C ALA A 3 -0.60 47.15 43.11
N ASN A 4 -1.92 47.19 43.31
CA ASN A 4 -2.83 46.08 43.04
C ASN A 4 -3.11 46.01 41.54
N GLY A 5 -3.20 44.79 40.99
CA GLY A 5 -3.87 44.56 39.71
C GLY A 5 -3.08 43.72 38.72
N VAL A 6 -2.70 42.49 39.11
CA VAL A 6 -2.47 41.45 38.09
C VAL A 6 -3.83 40.80 37.87
N ASP A 7 -4.41 41.10 36.72
CA ASP A 7 -5.75 40.69 36.32
C ASP A 7 -5.88 39.16 36.31
N THR A 8 -6.50 38.62 37.36
CA THR A 8 -6.76 37.17 37.52
C THR A 8 -7.70 36.59 36.46
N ALA A 9 -8.29 37.43 35.58
CA ALA A 9 -9.06 36.99 34.43
C ALA A 9 -8.18 36.49 33.27
N LEU A 10 -6.97 37.04 33.08
CA LEU A 10 -6.05 36.61 32.02
C LEU A 10 -5.41 35.25 32.27
N LEU A 11 -5.29 34.83 33.53
CA LEU A 11 -4.76 33.51 33.89
C LEU A 11 -5.80 32.38 33.82
N ARG A 12 -7.10 32.68 33.67
CA ARG A 12 -8.14 31.65 33.49
C ARG A 12 -8.25 31.10 32.08
N ASN A 13 -7.77 31.83 31.06
CA ASN A 13 -7.80 31.39 29.66
C ASN A 13 -6.51 30.71 29.18
N ALA A 14 -5.45 30.69 30.00
CA ALA A 14 -4.14 30.14 29.64
C ALA A 14 -3.90 28.69 30.09
N LEU A 15 -4.91 28.03 30.66
CA LEU A 15 -4.81 26.66 31.19
C LEU A 15 -5.76 25.71 30.45
N ILE A 16 -5.74 25.70 29.11
CA ILE A 16 -6.07 24.45 28.41
C ILE A 16 -4.81 23.58 28.58
N PRO A 17 -4.86 22.50 29.39
CA PRO A 17 -3.67 21.73 29.67
C PRO A 17 -3.15 21.15 28.35
N ILE A 18 -1.85 21.34 28.10
CA ILE A 18 -1.15 20.85 26.92
C ILE A 18 -1.38 19.34 26.67
N SER A 19 -1.80 18.57 27.68
CA SER A 19 -2.19 17.16 27.54
C SER A 19 -3.58 16.93 26.91
N THR A 20 -4.57 17.81 27.11
CA THR A 20 -5.92 17.64 26.53
C THR A 20 -5.96 18.05 25.07
N THR A 21 -5.19 19.07 24.66
CA THR A 21 -5.04 19.46 23.26
C THR A 21 -4.31 18.37 22.46
N PHE A 22 -3.25 17.78 23.02
CA PHE A 22 -2.58 16.62 22.42
C PHE A 22 -3.51 15.41 22.23
N SER A 23 -4.43 15.20 23.19
CA SER A 23 -5.40 14.11 23.11
C SER A 23 -6.47 14.35 22.04
N ILE A 24 -6.94 15.59 21.87
CA ILE A 24 -7.98 15.92 20.87
C ILE A 24 -7.42 15.88 19.44
N GLU A 25 -6.21 16.38 19.21
CA GLU A 25 -5.55 16.30 17.89
C GLU A 25 -5.31 14.84 17.46
N PHE A 26 -4.93 13.97 18.41
CA PHE A 26 -4.80 12.54 18.14
C PHE A 26 -6.14 11.89 17.78
N VAL A 27 -7.22 12.26 18.47
CA VAL A 27 -8.58 11.76 18.19
C VAL A 27 -9.06 12.27 16.82
N ILE A 28 -8.88 13.56 16.50
CA ILE A 28 -9.23 14.12 15.20
C ILE A 28 -8.43 13.44 14.09
N PHE A 29 -7.13 13.20 14.28
CA PHE A 29 -6.29 12.47 13.34
C PHE A 29 -6.81 11.04 13.14
N LEU A 30 -7.19 10.32 14.21
CA LEU A 30 -7.73 8.97 14.11
C LEU A 30 -9.06 8.97 13.33
N PHE A 31 -9.97 9.88 13.64
CA PHE A 31 -11.27 9.99 12.96
C PHE A 31 -11.16 10.50 11.52
N ALA A 32 -10.11 11.24 11.16
CA ALA A 32 -9.86 11.67 9.78
C ALA A 32 -9.07 10.61 8.96
N ALA A 33 -8.09 9.95 9.57
CA ALA A 33 -7.22 9.00 8.89
C ALA A 33 -7.87 7.64 8.68
N LEU A 34 -8.66 7.13 9.64
CA LEU A 34 -9.29 5.82 9.52
C LEU A 34 -10.28 5.72 8.34
N PRO A 35 -11.18 6.71 8.10
CA PRO A 35 -12.05 6.69 6.91
C PRO A 35 -11.26 6.80 5.60
N GLN A 36 -10.15 7.55 5.60
CA GLN A 36 -9.28 7.67 4.42
C GLN A 36 -8.63 6.33 4.07
N LEU A 37 -8.13 5.61 5.07
CA LEU A 37 -7.56 4.27 4.92
C LEU A 37 -8.63 3.27 4.47
N PHE A 38 -9.82 3.29 5.09
CA PHE A 38 -10.93 2.43 4.73
C PHE A 38 -11.40 2.66 3.28
N THR A 39 -11.53 3.92 2.87
CA THR A 39 -11.91 4.27 1.49
C THR A 39 -10.84 3.86 0.50
N SER A 40 -9.56 4.04 0.84
CA SER A 40 -8.45 3.58 -0.03
C SER A 40 -8.44 2.07 -0.22
N TYR A 41 -8.73 1.31 0.84
CA TYR A 41 -8.88 -0.14 0.77
C TYR A 41 -10.07 -0.53 -0.11
N PHE A 42 -11.24 0.09 0.10
CA PHE A 42 -12.44 -0.20 -0.68
C PHE A 42 -12.28 0.15 -2.17
N ILE A 43 -11.61 1.25 -2.50
CA ILE A 43 -11.34 1.64 -3.90
C ILE A 43 -10.40 0.63 -4.57
N HIS A 44 -9.39 0.14 -3.85
CA HIS A 44 -8.45 -0.84 -4.37
C HIS A 44 -9.16 -2.14 -4.79
N GLU A 45 -10.00 -2.69 -3.92
CA GLU A 45 -10.77 -3.91 -4.22
C GLU A 45 -11.68 -3.73 -5.45
N ASN A 46 -12.42 -2.61 -5.51
CA ASN A 46 -13.32 -2.34 -6.65
C ASN A 46 -12.57 -2.10 -7.98
N PHE A 47 -11.33 -1.58 -7.94
CA PHE A 47 -10.52 -1.39 -9.13
C PHE A 47 -10.03 -2.73 -9.70
N VAL A 48 -9.59 -3.64 -8.82
CA VAL A 48 -9.13 -4.98 -9.19
C VAL A 48 -10.24 -5.77 -9.87
N ASP A 49 -11.46 -5.75 -9.32
CA ASP A 49 -12.59 -6.45 -9.91
C ASP A 49 -12.93 -5.96 -11.32
N ARG A 50 -12.75 -4.66 -11.60
CA ARG A 50 -12.98 -4.09 -12.93
C ARG A 50 -11.95 -4.53 -13.97
N LEU A 51 -10.71 -4.78 -13.55
CA LEU A 51 -9.66 -5.26 -14.45
C LEU A 51 -9.87 -6.73 -14.86
N THR A 52 -10.48 -7.54 -13.99
CA THR A 52 -10.68 -8.98 -14.22
C THR A 52 -12.05 -9.31 -14.84
N SER A 53 -13.05 -8.44 -14.65
CA SER A 53 -14.44 -8.67 -15.04
C SER A 53 -14.76 -8.43 -16.52
N ASN A 54 -13.95 -7.65 -17.26
CA ASN A 54 -14.26 -7.26 -18.63
C ASN A 54 -13.93 -8.37 -19.66
N ARG A 55 -14.68 -9.48 -19.60
CA ARG A 55 -14.67 -10.56 -20.60
C ARG A 55 -15.66 -10.25 -21.72
N ASN A 56 -15.35 -9.28 -22.57
CA ASN A 56 -16.03 -9.19 -23.85
C ASN A 56 -15.54 -10.36 -24.71
N GLY A 57 -16.41 -11.37 -24.88
CA GLY A 57 -16.08 -12.72 -25.35
C GLY A 57 -15.62 -12.82 -26.80
N ASN A 58 -14.34 -12.51 -27.03
CA ASN A 58 -13.61 -12.99 -28.19
C ASN A 58 -12.41 -13.79 -27.67
N ASP A 59 -12.38 -15.10 -27.94
CA ASP A 59 -11.34 -16.02 -27.45
C ASP A 59 -10.01 -15.88 -28.21
N THR A 60 -9.92 -14.92 -29.13
CA THR A 60 -8.75 -14.67 -29.97
C THR A 60 -8.10 -13.33 -29.61
N PHE A 61 -6.78 -13.37 -29.39
CA PHE A 61 -5.94 -12.19 -29.16
C PHE A 61 -4.76 -12.22 -30.15
N ASP A 62 -4.32 -11.05 -30.59
CA ASP A 62 -3.14 -10.94 -31.45
C ASP A 62 -1.86 -11.32 -30.69
N PHE A 63 -1.81 -11.00 -29.40
CA PHE A 63 -0.68 -11.33 -28.51
C PHE A 63 -1.16 -11.85 -27.15
N ILE A 64 -0.43 -12.86 -26.65
CA ILE A 64 -0.57 -13.35 -25.28
C ILE A 64 0.75 -13.13 -24.56
N ILE A 65 0.72 -12.39 -23.46
CA ILE A 65 1.86 -12.10 -22.59
C ILE A 65 1.69 -12.91 -21.32
N VAL A 66 2.65 -13.78 -21.01
CA VAL A 66 2.67 -14.55 -19.75
C VAL A 66 3.56 -13.82 -18.75
N GLY A 67 2.93 -13.25 -17.72
CA GLY A 67 3.55 -12.42 -16.69
C GLY A 67 3.35 -10.92 -16.94
N GLY A 68 2.54 -10.29 -16.10
CA GLY A 68 2.31 -8.85 -15.96
C GLY A 68 3.32 -8.12 -15.08
N GLY A 69 4.55 -8.63 -14.97
CA GLY A 69 5.66 -7.95 -14.28
C GLY A 69 6.25 -6.77 -15.07
N SER A 70 7.37 -6.21 -14.62
CA SER A 70 7.93 -4.95 -15.14
C SER A 70 8.06 -4.88 -16.67
N ALA A 71 8.54 -5.95 -17.31
CA ALA A 71 8.66 -6.01 -18.77
C ALA A 71 7.30 -6.25 -19.44
N GLY A 72 6.48 -7.14 -18.88
CA GLY A 72 5.17 -7.52 -19.40
C GLY A 72 4.20 -6.34 -19.45
N SER A 73 4.14 -5.52 -18.39
CA SER A 73 3.28 -4.33 -18.36
C SER A 73 3.70 -3.29 -19.42
N VAL A 74 5.01 -3.11 -19.63
CA VAL A 74 5.53 -2.18 -20.65
C VAL A 74 5.18 -2.67 -22.05
N LEU A 75 5.33 -3.98 -22.31
CA LEU A 75 5.01 -4.58 -23.59
C LEU A 75 3.50 -4.49 -23.87
N ALA A 76 2.67 -4.85 -22.89
CA ALA A 76 1.21 -4.75 -22.98
C ALA A 76 0.78 -3.34 -23.36
N ASN A 77 1.27 -2.31 -22.66
CA ASN A 77 0.94 -0.90 -22.93
C ASN A 77 1.36 -0.42 -24.33
N ARG A 78 2.41 -1.00 -24.93
CA ARG A 78 2.87 -0.65 -26.28
C ARG A 78 2.02 -1.34 -27.35
N LEU A 79 1.77 -2.64 -27.18
CA LEU A 79 1.04 -3.46 -28.15
C LEU A 79 -0.45 -3.13 -28.16
N SER A 80 -1.05 -2.85 -26.99
CA SER A 80 -2.48 -2.58 -26.84
C SER A 80 -2.96 -1.31 -27.56
N LYS A 81 -2.05 -0.49 -28.10
CA LYS A 81 -2.39 0.67 -28.92
C LYS A 81 -3.01 0.29 -30.26
N ASN A 82 -2.56 -0.84 -30.83
CA ASN A 82 -2.94 -1.26 -32.18
C ASN A 82 -3.46 -2.70 -32.24
N PHE A 83 -3.28 -3.48 -31.17
CA PHE A 83 -3.56 -4.92 -31.14
C PHE A 83 -4.34 -5.32 -29.89
N THR A 84 -5.05 -6.44 -29.98
CA THR A 84 -5.67 -7.10 -28.83
C THR A 84 -4.63 -7.91 -28.07
N VAL A 85 -4.52 -7.67 -26.75
CA VAL A 85 -3.49 -8.27 -25.92
C VAL A 85 -4.12 -8.91 -24.69
N LEU A 86 -3.82 -10.19 -24.45
CA LEU A 86 -4.12 -10.89 -23.21
C LEU A 86 -2.87 -10.95 -22.34
N VAL A 87 -2.99 -10.55 -21.08
CA VAL A 87 -1.94 -10.74 -20.07
C VAL A 87 -2.38 -11.80 -19.08
N LEU A 88 -1.58 -12.86 -18.94
CA LEU A 88 -1.76 -13.90 -17.95
C LEU A 88 -0.80 -13.66 -16.80
N GLU A 89 -1.29 -13.13 -15.69
CA GLU A 89 -0.51 -12.94 -14.47
C GLU A 89 -0.86 -14.04 -13.47
N ALA A 90 0.16 -14.68 -12.88
CA ALA A 90 -0.03 -15.75 -11.91
C ALA A 90 -0.37 -15.20 -10.52
N GLY A 91 0.14 -14.00 -10.20
CA GLY A 91 -0.18 -13.29 -8.98
C GLY A 91 -1.60 -12.70 -8.99
N GLY A 92 -2.01 -12.24 -7.82
CA GLY A 92 -3.25 -11.49 -7.64
C GLY A 92 -3.04 -9.98 -7.75
N ALA A 93 -4.00 -9.24 -7.20
CA ALA A 93 -3.83 -7.81 -6.98
C ALA A 93 -2.62 -7.54 -6.08
N PRO A 94 -1.90 -6.41 -6.30
CA PRO A 94 -0.81 -6.03 -5.43
C PRO A 94 -1.31 -5.85 -4.00
N HIS A 95 -0.63 -6.47 -3.04
CA HIS A 95 -0.87 -6.24 -1.62
C HIS A 95 -0.63 -4.75 -1.25
N PRO A 96 -1.45 -4.14 -0.37
CA PRO A 96 -1.32 -2.72 -0.01
C PRO A 96 0.07 -2.31 0.51
N LEU A 97 0.80 -3.25 1.11
CA LEU A 97 2.16 -3.00 1.62
C LEU A 97 3.18 -2.67 0.52
N HIS A 98 2.94 -3.05 -0.75
CA HIS A 98 3.85 -2.70 -1.85
C HIS A 98 3.93 -1.19 -2.09
N SER A 99 2.91 -0.43 -1.69
CA SER A 99 2.88 1.02 -1.85
C SER A 99 3.74 1.77 -0.82
N ILE A 100 4.23 1.09 0.23
CA ILE A 100 5.01 1.69 1.32
C ILE A 100 6.45 1.14 1.25
N PRO A 101 7.44 1.91 0.76
CA PRO A 101 8.81 1.41 0.55
C PRO A 101 9.46 0.80 1.79
N LEU A 102 9.20 1.37 2.98
CA LEU A 102 9.72 0.88 4.25
C LEU A 102 9.22 -0.53 4.61
N MET A 103 8.06 -0.93 4.07
CA MET A 103 7.43 -2.23 4.34
C MET A 103 7.93 -3.36 3.44
N SER A 104 8.83 -3.08 2.51
CA SER A 104 9.35 -4.08 1.54
C SER A 104 9.90 -5.35 2.18
N GLN A 105 10.52 -5.24 3.37
CA GLN A 105 11.02 -6.40 4.12
C GLN A 105 9.93 -7.37 4.58
N PHE A 106 8.71 -6.88 4.84
CA PHE A 106 7.61 -7.72 5.31
C PHE A 106 6.94 -8.48 4.17
N VAL A 107 7.07 -7.99 2.94
CA VAL A 107 6.49 -8.61 1.74
C VAL A 107 7.27 -9.87 1.33
N GLN A 108 8.56 -9.92 1.68
CA GLN A 108 9.40 -11.09 1.42
C GLN A 108 8.80 -12.32 2.10
N ARG A 109 8.63 -13.41 1.34
CA ARG A 109 7.99 -14.67 1.79
C ARG A 109 6.49 -14.61 2.09
N MET A 110 5.80 -13.53 1.75
CA MET A 110 4.33 -13.55 1.82
C MET A 110 3.79 -14.48 0.72
N PRO A 111 2.96 -15.50 1.04
CA PRO A 111 2.49 -16.47 0.05
C PRO A 111 1.75 -15.86 -1.16
N HIS A 112 1.16 -14.67 -0.99
CA HIS A 112 0.43 -13.97 -2.04
C HIS A 112 1.29 -13.02 -2.89
N ALA A 113 2.53 -12.75 -2.50
CA ALA A 113 3.40 -11.74 -3.13
C ALA A 113 4.81 -12.24 -3.47
N ASP A 114 5.18 -13.42 -2.97
CA ASP A 114 6.49 -14.04 -3.14
C ASP A 114 6.34 -15.45 -3.69
N TRP A 115 7.18 -15.82 -4.66
CA TRP A 115 7.16 -17.16 -5.25
C TRP A 115 7.68 -18.25 -4.31
N GLY A 116 8.36 -17.89 -3.23
CA GLY A 116 8.86 -18.81 -2.23
C GLY A 116 9.98 -19.72 -2.75
N TYR A 117 10.70 -19.29 -3.79
CA TYR A 117 11.82 -20.07 -4.32
C TYR A 117 13.03 -20.05 -3.39
N TYR A 118 13.65 -21.22 -3.27
CA TYR A 118 14.88 -21.40 -2.52
C TYR A 118 16.02 -21.75 -3.47
N THR A 119 17.21 -21.22 -3.17
CA THR A 119 18.43 -21.64 -3.85
C THR A 119 18.95 -22.93 -3.21
N VAL A 120 19.82 -23.64 -3.95
CA VAL A 120 20.67 -24.67 -3.34
C VAL A 120 21.66 -24.00 -2.36
N PRO A 121 22.16 -24.71 -1.33
CA PRO A 121 23.08 -24.13 -0.35
C PRO A 121 24.29 -23.44 -0.98
N GLN A 122 24.54 -22.19 -0.58
CA GLN A 122 25.62 -21.35 -1.11
C GLN A 122 26.71 -21.15 -0.04
N ARG A 123 27.99 -21.27 -0.43
CA ARG A 123 29.12 -21.09 0.52
C ARG A 123 29.41 -19.64 0.87
N ASN A 124 29.17 -18.72 -0.07
CA ASN A 124 29.61 -17.31 0.01
C ASN A 124 28.45 -16.31 0.00
N SER A 125 27.20 -16.76 0.20
CA SER A 125 26.06 -15.85 0.29
C SER A 125 25.98 -15.19 1.66
N CYS A 126 25.46 -13.97 1.72
CA CYS A 126 25.19 -13.30 2.98
C CYS A 126 24.07 -14.01 3.78
N LEU A 127 24.17 -13.95 5.10
CA LEU A 127 23.25 -14.58 6.06
C LEU A 127 21.93 -13.81 6.25
N SER A 128 21.47 -13.06 5.23
CA SER A 128 20.29 -12.20 5.39
C SER A 128 18.99 -13.00 5.62
N MET A 129 18.96 -14.27 5.19
CA MET A 129 17.84 -15.19 5.37
C MET A 129 18.37 -16.58 5.77
N VAL A 130 18.92 -16.71 6.98
CA VAL A 130 19.42 -18.00 7.49
C VAL A 130 18.25 -18.94 7.83
N SER A 131 18.46 -20.26 7.67
CA SER A 131 17.57 -21.35 8.11
C SER A 131 16.13 -21.23 7.60
N GLN A 132 15.95 -21.26 6.28
CA GLN A 132 14.61 -21.25 5.68
C GLN A 132 14.02 -22.65 5.46
N VAL A 133 14.49 -23.66 6.21
CA VAL A 133 13.97 -25.03 6.23
C VAL A 133 13.61 -25.40 7.66
#